data_AF-A0A6H5HGJ8-F1
#
_entry.id   AF-A0A6H5HGJ8-F1
#
_cell.length_a   1.000
_cell.length_b   1.000
_cell.length_c   1.000
_cell.angle_alpha   90.00
_cell.angle_beta   90.00
_cell.angle_gamma   90.00
#
_symmetry.space_group_name_H-M   'P 1'
#
loop_
_entity.id
_entity.type
_entity.pdbx_description
1 polymer ?
#
loop_
_entity_poly.entity_id
_entity_poly.type
_entity_poly.pdbx_seq_one_letter_code
_entity_poly.pdbx_strand_id
1 'polypeptide(L)'
;MFLGGIPKNGINFMAPAGLHRARWMAKGIYAIKVYMFRGEFKMTKKEEVAITELCMFVVSIYVYHWFQAPSCRFAPRNDLKLLKDLKVYNK
;
A
#
# COMPACT_ATOMS: atom_id res chain seq x y z
N MET A 1 21.83 -13.29 -11.28
CA MET A 1 21.31 -14.60 -10.84
C MET A 1 19.81 -14.61 -11.14
N PHE A 2 19.41 -15.29 -12.22
CA PHE A 2 18.02 -15.39 -12.67
C PHE A 2 17.29 -16.44 -11.81
N LEU A 3 16.07 -16.11 -11.36
CA LEU A 3 15.21 -17.01 -10.58
C LEU A 3 14.83 -18.22 -11.45
N GLY A 4 15.47 -19.37 -11.22
CA GLY A 4 15.20 -20.58 -12.00
C GLY A 4 16.14 -21.76 -11.77
N GLY A 5 17.25 -21.58 -11.06
CA GLY A 5 18.14 -22.68 -10.66
C GLY A 5 18.08 -22.98 -9.17
N ILE A 6 18.15 -24.27 -8.79
CA ILE A 6 18.29 -24.71 -7.40
C ILE A 6 19.76 -24.59 -6.99
N PRO A 7 20.12 -23.81 -5.95
CA PRO A 7 21.49 -23.70 -5.49
C PRO A 7 21.97 -25.01 -4.84
N LYS A 8 23.25 -25.38 -5.06
CA LYS A 8 23.88 -26.65 -4.63
C LYS A 8 23.77 -26.95 -3.12
N ASN A 9 23.48 -25.95 -2.28
CA ASN A 9 23.42 -26.08 -0.82
C ASN A 9 21.98 -26.04 -0.26
N GLY A 10 20.96 -26.28 -1.09
CA GLY A 10 19.59 -26.53 -0.60
C GLY A 10 18.89 -25.33 0.03
N ILE A 11 19.32 -24.09 -0.27
CA ILE A 11 18.64 -22.89 0.21
C ILE A 11 17.30 -22.79 -0.54
N ASN A 12 16.24 -23.21 0.13
CA ASN A 12 14.88 -23.14 -0.37
C ASN A 12 14.40 -21.68 -0.25
N PHE A 13 14.47 -20.94 -1.35
CA PHE A 13 13.79 -19.65 -1.42
C PHE A 13 12.30 -19.92 -1.58
N MET A 14 11.55 -19.78 -0.48
CA MET A 14 10.10 -19.67 -0.58
C MET A 14 9.82 -18.52 -1.55
N ALA A 15 9.10 -18.78 -2.64
CA ALA A 15 8.61 -17.71 -3.51
C ALA A 15 7.99 -16.65 -2.59
N PRO A 16 8.33 -15.36 -2.71
CA PRO A 16 7.75 -14.34 -1.85
C PRO A 16 6.25 -14.39 -2.09
N ALA A 17 5.53 -15.13 -1.24
CA ALA A 17 4.09 -15.21 -1.27
C ALA A 17 3.63 -13.78 -1.12
N GLY A 18 3.04 -13.22 -2.19
CA GLY A 18 2.85 -11.78 -2.35
C GLY A 18 2.45 -11.17 -1.02
N LEU A 19 3.37 -10.39 -0.43
CA LEU A 19 3.24 -9.90 0.94
C LEU A 19 1.83 -9.36 1.12
N HIS A 20 1.10 -9.87 2.11
CA HIS A 20 -0.31 -9.50 2.37
C HIS A 20 -0.53 -7.96 2.40
N ARG A 21 0.53 -7.20 2.66
CA ARG A 21 0.60 -5.73 2.60
C ARG A 21 0.26 -5.13 1.22
N ALA A 22 0.57 -5.81 0.11
CA ALA A 22 0.20 -5.36 -1.24
C ALA A 22 -1.33 -5.30 -1.44
N ARG A 23 -2.08 -6.15 -0.72
CA ARG A 23 -3.56 -6.13 -0.76
C ARG A 23 -4.16 -4.91 -0.08
N TRP A 24 -3.49 -4.37 0.94
CA TRP A 24 -3.95 -3.15 1.60
C TRP A 24 -3.87 -1.95 0.65
N MET A 25 -2.78 -1.85 -0.10
CA MET A 25 -2.61 -0.82 -1.12
C MET A 25 -3.66 -0.88 -2.22
N ALA A 26 -3.95 -2.09 -2.72
CA ALA A 26 -4.99 -2.29 -3.73
C ALA A 26 -6.37 -1.82 -3.24
N LYS A 27 -6.70 -2.06 -1.96
CA LYS A 27 -7.94 -1.58 -1.33
C LYS A 27 -7.97 -0.05 -1.22
N GLY A 28 -6.85 0.59 -0.89
CA GLY A 28 -6.74 2.05 -0.86
C GLY A 28 -6.97 2.70 -2.22
N ILE A 29 -6.37 2.14 -3.28
CA ILE A 29 -6.61 2.60 -4.66
C ILE A 29 -8.07 2.39 -5.06
N TYR A 30 -8.67 1.27 -4.66
CA TYR A 30 -10.08 1.01 -4.93
C TYR A 30 -10.99 2.03 -4.23
N ALA A 31 -10.70 2.40 -2.99
CA ALA A 31 -11.43 3.45 -2.28
C ALA A 31 -11.37 4.80 -3.02
N ILE A 32 -10.20 5.17 -3.57
CA ILE A 32 -10.06 6.37 -4.40
C ILE A 32 -10.94 6.31 -5.65
N LYS A 33 -10.99 5.15 -6.33
CA LYS A 33 -11.88 4.96 -7.48
C LYS A 33 -13.34 5.14 -7.10
N VAL A 34 -13.77 4.53 -5.99
CA VAL A 34 -15.13 4.72 -5.46
C VAL A 34 -15.39 6.21 -5.22
N TYR A 35 -14.51 6.92 -4.53
CA TYR A 35 -14.66 8.36 -4.30
C TYR A 35 -14.77 9.19 -5.60
N MET A 36 -13.98 8.87 -6.63
CA MET A 36 -14.04 9.55 -7.93
C MET A 36 -15.40 9.36 -8.63
N PHE A 37 -15.97 8.15 -8.56
CA PHE A 37 -17.24 7.81 -9.20
C PHE A 37 -18.44 7.93 -8.25
N ARG A 38 -18.31 8.63 -7.12
CA ARG A 38 -19.37 8.72 -6.10
C ARG A 38 -20.68 9.35 -6.58
N GLY A 39 -20.67 10.09 -7.69
CA GLY A 39 -21.88 10.59 -8.34
C GLY A 39 -22.69 9.51 -9.08
N GLU A 40 -22.07 8.39 -9.42
CA GLU A 40 -22.66 7.33 -10.26
C GLU A 40 -23.41 6.26 -9.44
N PHE A 41 -23.35 6.31 -8.11
CA PHE A 41 -24.03 5.36 -7.24
C PHE A 41 -24.61 6.04 -6.00
N LYS A 42 -25.61 5.40 -5.39
CA LYS A 42 -26.27 5.94 -4.19
C LYS A 42 -25.38 5.69 -2.97
N MET A 43 -24.93 6.78 -2.35
CA MET A 43 -24.28 6.77 -1.04
C MET A 43 -25.10 7.56 -0.03
N THR A 44 -25.09 7.09 1.20
CA THR A 44 -25.52 7.89 2.35
C THR A 44 -24.48 8.98 2.65
N LYS A 45 -24.90 10.08 3.28
CA LYS A 45 -23.98 11.13 3.73
C LYS A 45 -22.85 10.58 4.62
N LYS A 46 -23.16 9.57 5.43
CA LYS A 46 -22.18 8.91 6.30
C LYS A 46 -21.11 8.17 5.49
N GLU A 47 -21.51 7.43 4.46
CA GLU A 47 -20.57 6.73 3.58
C GLU A 47 -19.72 7.72 2.78
N GLU A 48 -20.30 8.82 2.32
CA GLU A 48 -19.56 9.86 1.59
C GLU A 48 -18.47 10.51 2.47
N VAL A 49 -18.79 10.83 3.73
CA VAL A 49 -17.79 11.33 4.69
C VAL A 49 -16.71 10.29 4.93
N ALA A 50 -17.08 9.04 5.23
CA ALA A 50 -16.12 7.98 5.52
C ALA A 50 -15.17 7.67 4.35
N ILE A 51 -15.70 7.61 3.11
CA ILE A 51 -14.86 7.37 1.92
C ILE A 51 -13.94 8.56 1.65
N THR A 52 -14.39 9.79 1.91
CA THR A 52 -13.57 11.01 1.79
C THR A 52 -12.40 10.96 2.77
N GLU A 53 -12.66 10.69 4.06
CA GLU A 53 -11.63 10.55 5.10
C GLU A 53 -10.63 9.44 4.77
N LEU A 54 -11.12 8.28 4.33
CA LEU A 54 -10.26 7.18 3.90
C LEU A 54 -9.37 7.57 2.72
N CYS A 55 -9.91 8.29 1.72
CA CYS A 55 -9.14 8.73 0.57
C CYS A 55 -8.07 9.76 0.97
N MET A 56 -8.41 10.73 1.84
CA MET A 56 -7.44 11.70 2.37
C MET A 56 -6.30 10.98 3.10
N PHE A 57 -6.62 9.99 3.94
CA PHE A 57 -5.62 9.17 4.61
C PHE A 57 -4.72 8.42 3.62
N VAL A 58 -5.31 7.70 2.65
CA VAL A 58 -4.55 6.96 1.64
C VAL A 58 -3.65 7.90 0.85
N VAL A 59 -4.15 9.05 0.38
CA VAL A 59 -3.36 10.03 -0.38
C VAL A 59 -2.20 10.59 0.46
N SER A 60 -2.44 10.92 1.73
CA SER A 60 -1.42 11.48 2.62
C SER A 60 -0.21 10.56 2.82
N ILE A 61 -0.45 9.25 2.90
CA ILE A 61 0.60 8.24 3.01
C ILE A 61 1.17 7.93 1.62
N TYR A 62 0.31 7.84 0.60
CA TYR A 62 0.69 7.21 -0.64
C TYR A 62 1.41 8.13 -1.61
N VAL A 63 1.00 9.39 -1.75
CA VAL A 63 1.57 10.29 -2.77
C VAL A 63 3.08 10.41 -2.62
N TYR A 64 3.56 10.58 -1.39
CA TYR A 64 5.00 10.69 -1.11
C TYR A 64 5.78 9.42 -1.47
N HIS A 65 5.20 8.24 -1.23
CA HIS A 65 5.85 6.96 -1.50
C HIS A 65 5.69 6.50 -2.96
N TRP A 66 4.61 6.90 -3.65
CA TRP A 66 4.34 6.57 -5.05
C TRP A 66 5.39 7.16 -5.99
N PHE A 67 5.78 8.42 -5.79
CA PHE A 67 6.86 9.03 -6.58
C PHE A 67 8.21 8.33 -6.40
N GLN A 68 8.40 7.60 -5.29
CA GLN A 68 9.62 6.85 -4.99
C GLN A 68 9.52 5.38 -5.40
N ALA A 69 8.35 4.89 -5.80
CA ALA A 69 8.09 3.50 -6.17
C ALA A 69 8.97 2.96 -7.32
N PRO A 70 9.36 3.75 -8.34
CA PRO A 70 10.27 3.25 -9.40
C PRO A 70 11.65 2.83 -8.89
N SER A 71 12.05 3.26 -7.69
CA SER A 71 13.33 2.92 -7.09
C SER A 71 13.15 1.90 -5.98
N CYS A 72 13.31 0.61 -6.32
CA CYS A 72 13.21 -0.51 -5.38
C CYS A 72 14.17 -0.38 -4.17
N ARG A 73 15.28 0.37 -4.31
CA ARG A 73 16.23 0.63 -3.21
C ARG A 73 15.58 1.39 -2.04
N PHE A 74 14.61 2.26 -2.31
CA PHE A 74 13.98 3.07 -1.27
C PHE A 74 12.82 2.35 -0.55
N ALA A 75 12.30 1.24 -1.10
CA ALA A 75 11.17 0.54 -0.51
C ALA A 75 11.39 0.12 0.96
N PRO A 76 12.52 -0.52 1.35
CA PRO A 76 12.76 -0.90 2.75
C PRO A 76 12.87 0.31 3.69
N ARG A 77 13.45 1.41 3.21
CA ARG A 77 13.60 2.65 3.98
C ARG A 77 12.24 3.32 4.20
N ASN A 78 11.41 3.35 3.17
CA ASN A 78 10.08 3.94 3.20
C ASN A 78 9.15 3.15 4.12
N ASP A 79 9.17 1.82 4.05
CA ASP A 79 8.43 0.95 4.97
C ASP A 79 8.85 1.17 6.43
N LEU A 80 10.16 1.24 6.70
CA LEU A 80 10.68 1.47 8.06
C LEU A 80 10.31 2.86 8.58
N LYS A 81 10.34 3.87 7.72
CA LYS A 81 9.95 5.25 8.08
C LYS A 81 8.47 5.31 8.44
N LEU A 82 7.60 4.75 7.61
CA LEU A 82 6.17 4.68 7.88
C LEU A 82 5.87 4.00 9.23
N LEU A 83 6.54 2.88 9.54
CA LEU A 83 6.39 2.20 10.83
C LEU A 83 6.80 3.07 12.04
N LYS A 84 7.86 3.87 11.89
CA LYS A 84 8.28 4.81 12.94
C LYS A 84 7.26 5.92 13.11
N ASP A 85 6.80 6.51 12.01
CA ASP A 85 5.83 7.61 12.01
C ASP A 85 4.50 7.17 12.64
N LEU A 86 4.01 5.96 12.31
CA LEU A 86 2.82 5.37 12.93
C LEU A 86 2.99 5.11 14.43
N LYS A 87 4.19 4.71 14.87
CA LYS A 87 4.48 4.51 16.30
C LYS A 87 4.51 5.83 17.07
N VAL A 88 4.92 6.92 16.44
CA VAL A 88 4.87 8.27 17.02
C VAL A 88 3.43 8.77 17.10
N TYR A 89 2.63 8.54 16.06
CA TYR A 89 1.22 8.94 16.04
C TYR A 89 0.37 8.23 17.10
N ASN A 90 0.73 7.00 17.48
CA ASN A 90 0.00 6.19 18.47
C ASN A 90 0.46 6.43 19.93
N LYS A 91 1.22 7.50 20.17
CA LYS A 91 1.62 7.99 21.50
C LYS A 91 0.93 9.30 21.81
#